data_AF-A0A3A5WKJ0-F1
#
_entry.id   AF-A0A3A5WKJ0-F1
#
_cell.length_a   1.000
_cell.length_b   1.000
_cell.length_c   1.000
_cell.angle_alpha   90.00
_cell.angle_beta   90.00
_cell.angle_gamma   90.00
#
_symmetry.space_group_name_H-M   'P 1'
#
loop_
_entity.id
_entity.type
_entity.pdbx_description
1 polymer ?
#
loop_
_entity_poly.entity_id
_entity_poly.type
_entity_poly.pdbx_seq_one_letter_code
_entity_poly.pdbx_strand_id
1 'polypeptide(L)'
;MALAHVDGPSVRNEAQFIADRLDVLRQTGQISNDAYLDAGAIQGAFNMIGNLVEMGVPQKEIFSQLKQQLARACRLEEKHPGLDSAVESGRAS
;
A
#
# COMPACT_ATOMS: atom_id res chain seq x y z
N MET A 1 12.78 -10.98 20.09
CA MET A 1 12.61 -9.80 19.21
C MET A 1 11.16 -9.37 19.33
N ALA A 2 10.87 -8.15 19.83
CA ALA A 2 9.52 -7.62 19.83
C ALA A 2 9.14 -7.26 18.38
N LEU A 3 8.04 -7.80 17.87
CA LEU A 3 7.48 -7.33 16.60
C LEU A 3 6.96 -5.90 16.81
N ALA A 4 7.26 -4.98 15.90
CA ALA A 4 6.69 -3.63 15.96
C ALA A 4 5.16 -3.74 15.98
N HIS A 5 4.48 -3.02 16.87
CA HIS A 5 3.03 -3.12 16.94
C HIS A 5 2.43 -2.37 15.75
N VAL A 6 1.69 -3.08 14.90
CA VAL A 6 0.92 -2.48 13.81
C VAL A 6 -0.46 -2.16 14.34
N ASP A 7 -0.83 -0.88 14.34
CA ASP A 7 -2.18 -0.42 14.67
C ASP A 7 -3.03 -0.22 13.41
N GLY A 8 -4.33 -0.55 13.51
CA GLY A 8 -5.27 -0.52 12.38
C GLY A 8 -5.44 0.88 11.77
N PRO A 9 -5.51 1.97 12.57
CA PRO A 9 -5.52 3.34 12.06
C PRO A 9 -4.31 3.66 11.19
N SER A 10 -3.08 3.36 11.62
CA SER A 10 -1.87 3.61 10.82
C SER A 10 -1.88 2.88 9.48
N VAL A 11 -2.30 1.61 9.44
CA VAL A 11 -2.41 0.85 8.19
C VAL A 11 -3.45 1.45 7.25
N ARG A 12 -4.58 1.94 7.77
CA ARG A 12 -5.61 2.58 6.94
C ARG A 12 -5.19 3.95 6.43
N ASN A 13 -4.48 4.73 7.25
CA ASN A 13 -3.91 6.00 6.80
C ASN A 13 -2.94 5.78 5.65
N GLU A 14 -2.11 4.73 5.74
CA GLU A 14 -1.20 4.33 4.68
C GLU A 14 -1.96 3.90 3.41
N ALA A 15 -2.99 3.07 3.56
CA ALA A 15 -3.84 2.66 2.44
C ALA A 15 -4.49 3.86 1.74
N GLN A 16 -4.96 4.84 2.53
CA GLN A 16 -5.61 6.04 2.02
C GLN A 16 -4.62 6.94 1.30
N PHE A 17 -3.43 7.16 1.87
CA PHE A 17 -2.35 7.91 1.23
C PHE A 17 -2.02 7.34 -0.15
N ILE A 18 -1.84 6.01 -0.24
CA ILE A 18 -1.56 5.33 -1.51
C ILE A 18 -2.72 5.54 -2.50
N ALA A 19 -3.98 5.39 -2.06
CA ALA A 19 -5.15 5.65 -2.90
C ALA A 19 -5.16 7.06 -3.48
N ASP A 20 -5.02 8.07 -2.61
CA ASP A 20 -5.09 9.48 -3.00
C ASP A 20 -3.96 9.83 -3.97
N ARG A 21 -2.75 9.30 -3.73
CA ARG A 21 -1.61 9.49 -4.63
C ARG A 21 -1.81 8.84 -5.97
N LEU A 22 -2.25 7.59 -6.01
CA LEU A 22 -2.51 6.89 -7.27
C LEU A 22 -3.54 7.63 -8.12
N ASP A 23 -4.59 8.18 -7.51
CA ASP A 23 -5.60 8.95 -8.25
C ASP A 23 -5.03 10.25 -8.82
N VAL A 24 -4.27 11.02 -8.02
CA VAL A 24 -3.57 12.23 -8.51
C VAL A 24 -2.59 11.91 -9.64
N LEU A 25 -1.77 10.87 -9.48
CA LEU A 25 -0.78 10.46 -10.49
C LEU A 25 -1.46 10.02 -11.80
N ARG A 26 -2.59 9.31 -11.70
CA ARG A 26 -3.38 8.91 -12.87
C ARG A 26 -3.98 10.12 -13.57
N GLN A 27 -4.60 11.03 -12.81
CA GLN A 27 -5.24 12.24 -13.36
C GLN A 27 -4.24 13.18 -14.04
N THR A 28 -3.02 13.26 -13.50
CA THR A 28 -1.91 14.05 -14.07
C THR A 28 -1.14 13.34 -15.18
N GLY A 29 -1.49 12.09 -15.47
CA GLY A 29 -0.85 11.28 -16.52
C GLY A 29 0.57 10.80 -16.18
N GLN A 30 0.96 10.85 -14.90
CA GLN A 30 2.28 10.40 -14.43
C GLN A 30 2.37 8.88 -14.32
N ILE A 31 1.24 8.19 -14.18
CA ILE A 31 1.16 6.73 -14.22
C ILE A 31 0.15 6.27 -15.28
N SER A 32 0.36 5.08 -15.82
CA SER A 32 -0.58 4.46 -16.76
C SER A 32 -1.84 3.98 -16.03
N ASN A 33 -2.93 3.79 -16.78
CA ASN A 33 -4.14 3.21 -16.23
C ASN A 33 -3.91 1.77 -15.71
N ASP A 34 -3.03 1.01 -16.37
CA ASP A 34 -2.65 -0.33 -15.93
C ASP A 34 -1.90 -0.30 -14.59
N ALA A 35 -0.96 0.65 -14.42
CA ALA A 35 -0.28 0.86 -13.16
C ALA A 35 -1.25 1.22 -12.04
N TYR A 36 -2.24 2.08 -12.33
CA TYR A 36 -3.30 2.43 -11.38
C TYR A 36 -4.14 1.21 -10.95
N LEU A 37 -4.57 0.38 -11.91
CA LEU A 37 -5.39 -0.81 -11.62
C LEU A 37 -4.61 -1.84 -10.80
N ASP A 38 -3.36 -2.11 -11.16
CA ASP A 38 -2.52 -3.05 -10.43
C ASP A 38 -2.19 -2.54 -9.02
N ALA A 39 -1.93 -1.23 -8.86
CA ALA A 39 -1.68 -0.61 -7.58
C ALA A 39 -2.92 -0.56 -6.68
N GLY A 40 -4.12 -0.43 -7.27
CA GLY A 40 -5.40 -0.52 -6.56
C GLY A 40 -5.59 -1.85 -5.82
N ALA A 41 -5.01 -2.95 -6.33
CA ALA A 41 -5.05 -4.24 -5.64
C ALA A 41 -4.23 -4.22 -4.32
N ILE A 42 -3.15 -3.45 -4.27
CA ILE A 42 -2.34 -3.26 -3.06
C ILE A 42 -3.11 -2.40 -2.04
N GLN A 43 -3.72 -1.31 -2.50
CA GLN A 43 -4.56 -0.45 -1.67
C GLN A 43 -5.70 -1.24 -0.98
N GLY A 44 -6.43 -2.06 -1.76
CA GLY A 44 -7.49 -2.92 -1.21
C GLY A 44 -6.95 -3.93 -0.18
N ALA A 45 -5.75 -4.47 -0.39
CA ALA A 45 -5.12 -5.38 0.56
C ALA A 45 -4.74 -4.67 1.87
N PHE A 46 -4.23 -3.45 1.83
CA PHE A 46 -3.92 -2.67 3.04
C PHE A 46 -5.20 -2.34 3.83
N ASN A 47 -6.30 -1.99 3.14
CA ASN A 47 -7.58 -1.78 3.82
C ASN A 47 -8.08 -3.06 4.53
N MET A 48 -7.93 -4.21 3.88
CA MET A 48 -8.22 -5.50 4.50
C MET A 48 -7.34 -5.75 5.74
N ILE A 49 -6.03 -5.48 5.66
CA ILE A 49 -5.12 -5.61 6.80
C ILE A 49 -5.54 -4.70 7.96
N GLY A 50 -5.95 -3.46 7.70
CA GLY A 50 -6.48 -2.55 8.72
C GLY A 50 -7.66 -3.16 9.49
N ASN A 51 -8.61 -3.76 8.76
CA ASN A 51 -9.76 -4.45 9.36
C ASN A 51 -9.33 -5.68 10.19
N LEU A 52 -8.35 -6.46 9.72
CA LEU A 52 -7.82 -7.60 10.48
C LEU A 52 -7.21 -7.14 11.81
N VAL A 53 -6.49 -6.02 11.82
CA VAL A 53 -5.91 -5.46 13.05
C VAL A 53 -7.03 -5.07 14.04
N GLU A 54 -8.10 -4.43 13.56
CA GLU A 54 -9.24 -4.06 14.42
C GLU A 54 -10.00 -5.27 14.99
N MET A 55 -10.10 -6.35 14.22
CA MET A 55 -10.68 -7.61 14.69
C MET A 55 -9.78 -8.35 15.70
N GLY A 56 -8.63 -7.79 16.07
CA GLY A 56 -7.71 -8.37 17.04
C GLY A 56 -6.92 -9.57 16.50
N VAL A 57 -6.76 -9.67 15.17
CA VAL A 57 -5.95 -10.72 14.55
C VAL A 57 -4.51 -10.63 15.08
N PRO A 58 -3.85 -11.76 15.38
CA PRO A 58 -2.51 -11.76 15.93
C PRO A 58 -1.52 -11.00 15.04
N GLN A 59 -0.66 -10.19 15.66
CA GLN A 59 0.36 -9.39 14.95
C GLN A 59 1.21 -10.23 13.99
N LYS A 60 1.52 -11.49 14.34
CA LYS A 60 2.27 -12.41 13.46
C LYS A 60 1.57 -12.64 12.11
N GLU A 61 0.25 -12.80 12.11
CA GLU A 61 -0.56 -12.97 10.90
C GLU A 61 -0.56 -11.67 10.08
N ILE A 62 -0.75 -10.53 10.75
CA ILE A 62 -0.68 -9.19 10.14
C ILE A 62 0.67 -8.98 9.45
N PHE A 63 1.78 -9.31 10.12
CA PHE A 63 3.11 -9.23 9.54
C PHE A 63 3.31 -10.16 8.35
N SER A 64 2.70 -11.35 8.37
CA SER A 64 2.74 -12.27 7.23
C SER A 64 2.04 -11.66 6.02
N GLN A 65 0.86 -11.08 6.21
CA GLN A 65 0.10 -10.39 5.17
C GLN A 65 0.85 -9.18 4.61
N LEU A 66 1.42 -8.34 5.48
CA LEU A 66 2.22 -7.18 5.06
C LEU A 66 3.43 -7.59 4.22
N LYS A 67 4.15 -8.65 4.61
CA LYS A 67 5.27 -9.18 3.79
C LYS A 67 4.83 -9.64 2.41
N GLN A 68 3.66 -10.27 2.31
CA GLN A 68 3.12 -10.67 1.01
C GLN A 68 2.76 -9.47 0.15
N GLN A 69 2.18 -8.40 0.74
CA GLN A 69 1.89 -7.18 -0.02
C GLN A 69 3.15 -6.43 -0.42
N LEU A 70 4.19 -6.41 0.43
CA LEU A 70 5.50 -5.85 0.07
C LEU A 70 6.10 -6.57 -1.14
N ALA A 71 6.07 -7.91 -1.17
CA ALA A 71 6.55 -8.66 -2.32
C ALA A 71 5.76 -8.37 -3.61
N ARG A 72 4.45 -8.10 -3.49
CA ARG A 72 3.62 -7.67 -4.61
C ARG A 72 3.97 -6.25 -5.07
N ALA A 73 4.21 -5.33 -4.13
CA ALA A 73 4.66 -3.97 -4.43
C ALA A 73 6.00 -3.96 -5.17
N CYS A 74 6.98 -4.79 -4.76
CA CYS A 74 8.24 -4.91 -5.48
C CYS A 74 8.04 -5.41 -6.93
N ARG A 75 7.20 -6.42 -7.14
CA ARG A 75 6.87 -6.90 -8.50
C ARG A 75 6.14 -5.85 -9.33
N LEU A 76 5.36 -5.01 -8.65
CA LEU A 76 4.64 -3.93 -9.30
C LEU A 76 5.60 -2.85 -9.81
N GLU A 77 6.60 -2.50 -9.00
CA GLU A 77 7.68 -1.58 -9.39
C GLU A 77 8.51 -2.15 -10.55
N GLU A 78 8.78 -3.46 -10.57
CA GLU A 78 9.43 -4.12 -11.71
C GLU A 78 8.59 -4.03 -12.98
N LYS A 79 7.26 -4.13 -12.87
CA LYS A 79 6.31 -4.04 -13.99
C LYS A 79 6.12 -2.59 -14.46
N HIS A 80 6.12 -1.64 -13.54
CA HIS A 80 5.91 -0.21 -13.78
C HIS A 80 7.02 0.60 -13.10
N PRO A 81 8.22 0.68 -13.71
CA PRO A 81 9.36 1.36 -13.10
C PRO A 81 9.08 2.83 -12.81
N GLY A 82 9.43 3.27 -11.59
CA GLY A 82 9.22 4.63 -11.11
C GLY A 82 7.87 4.86 -10.42
N LEU A 83 7.01 3.84 -10.32
CA LEU A 83 5.71 3.95 -9.65
C LEU A 83 5.88 4.26 -8.16
N ASP A 84 6.76 3.53 -7.47
CA ASP A 84 7.07 3.74 -6.05
C ASP A 84 7.57 5.17 -5.81
N SER A 85 8.53 5.62 -6.61
CA SER A 85 9.06 6.99 -6.54
C SER A 85 7.98 8.05 -6.82
N ALA A 86 7.05 7.79 -7.74
CA ALA A 86 5.96 8.70 -8.05
C ALA A 86 4.95 8.79 -6.88
N VAL A 87 4.64 7.67 -6.22
CA VAL A 87 3.79 7.65 -5.03
C VAL A 87 4.47 8.40 -3.88
N GLU A 88 5.72 8.06 -3.59
CA GLU A 88 6.50 8.63 -2.47
C GLU A 88 6.84 10.12 -2.65
N SER A 89 6.87 10.63 -3.88
CA SER A 89 7.00 12.08 -4.12
C SER A 89 5.94 12.92 -3.40
N GLY A 90 4.78 12.33 -3.08
CA GLY A 90 3.73 12.97 -2.31
C GLY A 90 3.93 13.01 -0.80
N ARG A 91 4.92 12.29 -0.24
CA ARG A 91 5.27 12.38 1.20
C ARG A 91 6.12 13.59 1.55
N ALA A 92 6.88 14.09 0.57
CA ALA A 92 7.82 15.20 0.77
C ALA A 92 7.15 16.59 0.66
N SER A 93 5.81 16.66 0.55
CA SER A 93 5.03 17.90 0.40
C SER A 93 4.19 18.22 1.63
#